data_AF-A0A850X2Y7-F1
#
_entry.id   AF-A0A850X2Y7-F1
#
_cell.length_a   1.000
_cell.length_b   1.000
_cell.length_c   1.000
_cell.angle_alpha   90.00
_cell.angle_beta   90.00
_cell.angle_gamma   90.00
#
_symmetry.space_group_name_H-M   'P 1'
#
loop_
_entity.id
_entity.type
_entity.pdbx_description
1 polymer ?
#
loop_
_entity_poly.entity_id
_entity_poly.type
_entity_poly.pdbx_seq_one_letter_code
_entity_poly.pdbx_strand_id
1 'polypeptide(L)'
;ETQESPITNVKMNWRTMELSWETSKKFPKYRCTIMDRERESIDEEVNTTLCKFPVEQYLPLHEGVFLTIEVLNTNISKSCTFIPGGVNGSAIENFSCVIYNISFMNCTWQAGRGAPGDAQYFLYWQNSR
;
A
#
# COMPACT_ATOMS: atom_id res chain seq x y z
N GLU A 1 2.95 -27.89 -16.05
CA GLU A 1 2.68 -26.55 -16.62
C GLU A 1 2.09 -25.68 -15.53
N THR A 2 2.82 -24.65 -15.09
CA THR A 2 2.28 -23.62 -14.19
C THR A 2 1.29 -22.80 -15.00
N GLN A 3 0.00 -23.11 -14.85
CA GLN A 3 -1.08 -22.39 -15.49
C GLN A 3 -0.98 -20.90 -15.10
N GLU A 4 -0.71 -20.03 -16.06
CA GLU A 4 -0.63 -18.59 -15.79
C GLU A 4 -1.95 -18.10 -15.21
N SER A 5 -1.87 -17.37 -14.09
CA SER A 5 -3.05 -16.79 -13.44
C SER A 5 -3.78 -15.87 -14.44
N PRO A 6 -5.11 -15.96 -14.55
CA PRO A 6 -5.88 -15.12 -15.48
C PRO A 6 -5.84 -13.63 -15.10
N ILE A 7 -5.40 -13.30 -13.89
CA ILE A 7 -5.22 -11.94 -13.38
C ILE A 7 -3.81 -11.45 -13.76
N THR A 8 -3.76 -10.33 -14.49
CA THR A 8 -2.55 -9.70 -15.02
C THR A 8 -2.56 -8.19 -14.79
N ASN A 9 -1.46 -7.52 -15.10
CA ASN A 9 -1.31 -6.06 -15.03
C ASN A 9 -1.76 -5.42 -13.70
N VAL A 10 -1.40 -6.05 -12.58
CA VAL A 10 -1.77 -5.54 -11.24
C VAL A 10 -1.01 -4.24 -10.94
N LYS A 11 -1.75 -3.18 -10.62
CA LYS A 11 -1.21 -1.83 -10.35
C LYS A 11 -1.81 -1.27 -9.07
N MET A 12 -0.94 -0.79 -8.18
CA MET A 12 -1.30 -0.12 -6.93
C MET A 12 -1.08 1.39 -7.07
N ASN A 13 -2.15 2.17 -6.94
CA ASN A 13 -2.09 3.62 -6.80
C ASN A 13 -2.17 3.97 -5.31
N TRP A 14 -1.00 4.20 -4.70
CA TRP A 14 -0.89 4.51 -3.27
C TRP A 14 -1.46 5.88 -2.88
N ARG A 15 -1.66 6.82 -3.82
CA ARG A 15 -2.23 8.14 -3.52
C ARG A 15 -3.74 8.10 -3.33
N THR A 16 -4.41 7.26 -4.11
CA THR A 16 -5.86 7.06 -4.04
C THR A 16 -6.25 5.79 -3.30
N MET A 17 -5.26 5.00 -2.86
CA MET A 17 -5.44 3.67 -2.26
C MET A 17 -6.24 2.71 -3.16
N GLU A 18 -5.94 2.75 -4.47
CA GLU A 18 -6.66 1.97 -5.49
C GLU A 18 -5.78 0.85 -6.06
N LEU A 19 -6.25 -0.38 -5.96
CA LEU A 19 -5.67 -1.56 -6.59
C LEU A 19 -6.46 -1.90 -7.86
N SER A 20 -5.79 -1.97 -9.00
CA SER A 20 -6.41 -2.27 -10.29
C SER A 20 -5.70 -3.45 -10.97
N TRP A 21 -6.44 -4.22 -11.75
CA TRP A 21 -5.90 -5.35 -12.51
C TRP A 21 -6.67 -5.58 -13.80
N GLU A 22 -6.10 -6.40 -14.67
CA GLU A 22 -6.74 -6.91 -15.89
C GLU A 22 -6.98 -8.41 -15.77
N THR A 23 -8.04 -8.90 -16.41
CA THR A 23 -8.39 -10.32 -16.40
C THR A 23 -8.79 -10.81 -17.78
N SER A 24 -8.33 -11.99 -18.16
CA SER A 24 -8.69 -12.63 -19.44
C SER A 24 -10.13 -13.14 -19.45
N LYS A 25 -10.74 -13.34 -18.28
CA LYS A 25 -12.13 -13.82 -18.12
C LYS A 25 -12.88 -12.90 -17.16
N LYS A 26 -14.16 -12.64 -17.45
CA LYS A 26 -15.02 -11.90 -16.52
C LYS A 26 -15.44 -12.82 -15.37
N PHE A 27 -15.08 -12.46 -14.15
CA PHE A 27 -15.57 -13.10 -12.93
C PHE A 27 -16.58 -12.21 -12.20
N PRO A 28 -17.55 -12.80 -11.47
CA PRO A 28 -18.66 -12.04 -10.87
C PRO A 28 -18.25 -11.25 -9.63
N LYS A 29 -17.27 -11.74 -8.87
CA LYS A 29 -16.79 -11.13 -7.64
C LYS A 29 -15.32 -11.44 -7.39
N TYR A 30 -14.66 -10.48 -6.75
CA TYR A 30 -13.29 -10.56 -6.28
C TYR A 30 -13.25 -10.16 -4.80
N ARG A 31 -12.29 -10.73 -4.07
CA ARG A 31 -11.86 -10.28 -2.76
C ARG A 31 -10.44 -9.78 -2.86
N CYS A 32 -10.22 -8.55 -2.44
CA CYS A 32 -8.90 -7.93 -2.45
C CYS A 32 -8.45 -7.72 -1.02
N THR A 33 -7.25 -8.15 -0.69
CA THR A 33 -6.68 -8.05 0.65
C THR A 33 -5.37 -7.28 0.56
N ILE A 34 -5.23 -6.25 1.38
CA ILE A 34 -3.96 -5.59 1.66
C ILE A 34 -3.52 -6.01 3.06
N MET A 35 -2.32 -6.53 3.16
CA MET A 35 -1.73 -7.03 4.40
C MET A 35 -0.39 -6.35 4.62
N ASP A 36 -0.17 -5.79 5.80
CA ASP A 36 1.10 -5.19 6.17
C ASP A 36 2.14 -6.24 6.61
N ARG A 37 3.27 -5.79 7.17
CA ARG A 37 4.30 -6.69 7.70
C ARG A 37 3.95 -7.29 9.05
N GLU A 38 3.15 -6.60 9.85
CA GLU A 38 2.69 -7.05 11.16
C GLU A 38 1.51 -8.05 11.07
N ARG A 39 1.07 -8.33 9.83
CA ARG A 39 -0.04 -9.22 9.45
C ARG A 39 -1.41 -8.64 9.79
N GLU A 40 -1.51 -7.33 9.95
CA GLU A 40 -2.80 -6.65 9.90
C GLU A 40 -3.27 -6.63 8.45
N SER A 41 -4.52 -7.05 8.23
CA SER A 41 -5.08 -7.16 6.88
C SER A 41 -6.43 -6.46 6.78
N ILE A 42 -6.60 -5.70 5.71
CA ILE A 42 -7.88 -5.13 5.30
C ILE A 42 -8.31 -5.86 4.03
N ASP A 43 -9.55 -6.32 4.01
CA ASP A 43 -10.13 -6.92 2.82
C ASP A 43 -11.41 -6.24 2.37
N GLU A 44 -11.63 -6.26 1.06
CA GLU A 44 -12.77 -5.64 0.39
C GLU A 44 -13.29 -6.57 -0.71
N GLU A 45 -14.62 -6.69 -0.81
CA GLU A 45 -15.28 -7.43 -1.89
C GLU A 45 -15.78 -6.49 -2.98
N VAL A 46 -15.42 -6.78 -4.24
CA VAL A 46 -15.81 -5.95 -5.39
C VAL A 46 -16.30 -6.80 -6.56
N ASN A 47 -17.17 -6.22 -7.38
CA ASN A 47 -17.67 -6.81 -8.63
C ASN A 47 -16.93 -6.27 -9.88
N THR A 48 -15.97 -5.37 -9.69
CA THR A 48 -15.16 -4.78 -10.76
C THR A 48 -13.68 -5.12 -10.58
N THR A 49 -12.85 -4.78 -11.58
CA THR A 49 -11.40 -4.99 -11.53
C THR A 49 -10.64 -3.85 -10.84
N LEU A 50 -11.32 -3.16 -9.92
CA LEU A 50 -10.81 -2.03 -9.15
C LEU A 50 -11.25 -2.22 -7.70
N CYS A 51 -10.29 -2.23 -6.79
CA CYS A 51 -10.52 -2.23 -5.35
C CYS A 51 -10.02 -0.91 -4.76
N LYS A 52 -10.82 -0.33 -3.86
CA LYS A 52 -10.45 0.89 -3.13
C LYS A 52 -10.38 0.55 -1.65
N PHE A 53 -9.22 0.76 -1.04
CA PHE A 53 -9.04 0.54 0.38
C PHE A 53 -9.30 1.84 1.16
N PRO A 54 -9.88 1.76 2.37
CA PRO A 54 -10.09 2.95 3.20
C PRO A 54 -8.75 3.58 3.59
N VAL A 55 -8.64 4.90 3.36
CA VAL A 55 -7.44 5.70 3.70
C VAL A 55 -7.29 5.87 5.21
N GLU A 56 -8.38 5.70 5.97
CA GLU A 56 -8.48 5.96 7.40
C GLU A 56 -7.71 4.97 8.28
N GLN A 57 -7.35 3.80 7.75
CA GLN A 57 -6.65 2.78 8.52
C GLN A 57 -5.13 2.94 8.35
N TYR A 58 -4.41 2.96 9.47
CA TYR A 58 -2.96 3.10 9.50
C TYR A 58 -2.32 1.89 8.80
N LEU A 59 -1.87 2.11 7.57
CA LEU A 59 -1.16 1.10 6.77
C LEU A 59 0.22 1.64 6.40
N PRO A 60 1.31 1.15 7.01
CA PRO A 60 2.67 1.62 6.75
C PRO A 60 3.19 1.13 5.37
N LEU A 61 2.67 1.72 4.29
CA LEU A 61 3.05 1.37 2.90
C LEU A 61 4.56 1.49 2.64
N HIS A 62 5.25 2.36 3.38
CA HIS A 62 6.68 2.59 3.25
C HIS A 62 7.53 1.36 3.66
N GLU A 63 6.99 0.46 4.46
CA GLU A 63 7.64 -0.82 4.81
C GLU A 63 7.39 -1.90 3.75
N GLY A 64 6.45 -1.65 2.84
CA GLY A 64 5.97 -2.59 1.85
C GLY A 64 4.82 -3.45 2.36
N VAL A 65 3.90 -3.77 1.46
CA VAL A 65 2.66 -4.50 1.76
C VAL A 65 2.45 -5.66 0.79
N PHE A 66 1.73 -6.67 1.26
CA PHE A 66 1.29 -7.80 0.47
C PHE A 66 -0.14 -7.55 -0.01
N LEU A 67 -0.33 -7.64 -1.31
CA LEU A 67 -1.62 -7.48 -1.97
C LEU A 67 -2.03 -8.82 -2.54
N THR A 68 -3.23 -9.27 -2.19
CA THR A 68 -3.78 -10.53 -2.66
C THR A 68 -5.15 -10.27 -3.30
N ILE A 69 -5.34 -10.77 -4.51
CA ILE A 69 -6.61 -10.72 -5.24
C ILE A 69 -7.09 -12.15 -5.40
N GLU A 70 -8.29 -12.43 -4.95
CA GLU A 70 -8.93 -13.74 -5.01
C GLU A 70 -10.24 -13.63 -5.77
N VAL A 71 -10.53 -14.63 -6.61
CA VAL A 71 -11.83 -14.75 -7.26
C VAL A 71 -12.72 -15.65 -6.42
N LEU A 72 -13.83 -15.11 -5.93
CA LEU A 72 -14.73 -15.87 -5.05
C LEU A 72 -15.30 -17.11 -5.77
N ASN A 73 -15.51 -18.18 -4.99
CA ASN A 73 -16.00 -19.48 -5.47
C ASN A 73 -15.08 -20.17 -6.51
N THR A 74 -13.80 -19.79 -6.55
CA THR A 74 -12.80 -20.43 -7.40
C THR A 74 -11.46 -20.55 -6.66
N ASN A 75 -10.52 -21.30 -7.22
CA ASN A 75 -9.16 -21.41 -6.68
C ASN A 75 -8.19 -20.42 -7.35
N ILE A 76 -8.71 -19.36 -7.97
CA ILE A 76 -7.90 -18.39 -8.69
C ILE A 76 -7.53 -17.26 -7.73
N SER A 77 -6.23 -17.10 -7.53
CA SER A 77 -5.69 -15.97 -6.80
C SER A 77 -4.44 -15.41 -7.48
N LYS A 78 -4.12 -14.18 -7.13
CA LYS A 78 -2.89 -13.51 -7.51
C LYS A 78 -2.39 -12.70 -6.32
N SER A 79 -1.19 -13.01 -5.88
CA SER A 79 -0.49 -12.21 -4.87
C SER A 79 0.62 -11.41 -5.52
N CYS A 80 0.83 -10.19 -5.02
CA CYS A 80 1.93 -9.33 -5.40
C CYS A 80 2.39 -8.53 -4.18
N THR A 81 3.63 -8.06 -4.22
CA THR A 81 4.20 -7.25 -3.15
C THR A 81 4.39 -5.84 -3.69
N PHE A 82 3.86 -4.86 -2.98
CA PHE A 82 4.16 -3.46 -3.23
C PHE A 82 5.35 -3.08 -2.35
N ILE A 83 6.48 -2.77 -2.97
CA ILE A 83 7.67 -2.25 -2.30
C ILE A 83 7.90 -0.85 -2.86
N PRO A 84 7.94 0.20 -2.01
CA PRO A 84 8.31 1.53 -2.44
C PRO A 84 9.68 1.50 -3.13
N GLY A 85 9.79 2.19 -4.27
CA GLY A 85 11.08 2.37 -4.93
C GLY A 85 11.99 3.29 -4.12
N GLY A 86 13.31 3.14 -4.29
CA GLY A 86 14.29 4.01 -3.64
C GLY A 86 15.63 3.32 -3.41
N VAL A 87 16.57 4.06 -2.84
CA VAL A 87 17.85 3.52 -2.37
C VAL A 87 17.65 2.96 -0.96
N ASN A 88 18.11 1.73 -0.72
CA ASN A 88 17.97 1.12 0.60
C ASN A 88 18.64 1.98 1.68
N GLY A 89 17.89 2.31 2.72
CA GLY A 89 18.37 3.15 3.84
C GLY A 89 18.39 4.65 3.57
N SER A 90 17.88 5.13 2.43
CA SER A 90 17.77 6.58 2.18
C SER A 90 16.52 7.23 2.78
N ALA A 91 15.52 6.43 3.16
CA ALA A 91 14.30 6.89 3.84
C ALA A 91 14.62 7.44 5.24
N ILE A 92 13.78 8.34 5.73
CA ILE A 92 13.92 8.93 7.07
C ILE A 92 13.82 7.86 8.16
N GLU A 93 14.52 8.08 9.27
CA GLU A 93 14.45 7.23 10.47
C GLU A 93 13.89 8.04 11.65
N ASN A 94 13.31 7.37 12.65
CA ASN A 94 12.80 7.98 13.88
C ASN A 94 11.83 9.15 13.66
N PHE A 95 10.85 8.96 12.76
CA PHE A 95 9.78 9.94 12.54
C PHE A 95 8.83 9.98 13.75
N SER A 96 8.61 11.18 14.29
CA SER A 96 7.71 11.40 15.42
C SER A 96 7.04 12.75 15.29
N CYS A 97 5.76 12.84 15.68
CA CYS A 97 5.00 14.08 15.73
C CYS A 97 4.44 14.30 17.14
N VAL A 98 4.55 15.54 17.64
CA VAL A 98 4.05 15.94 18.95
C VAL A 98 3.13 17.15 18.77
N ILE A 99 1.90 17.03 19.28
CA ILE A 99 0.94 18.14 19.37
C ILE A 99 1.18 18.87 20.70
N TYR A 100 1.30 20.20 20.64
CA TYR A 100 1.52 21.03 21.82
C TYR A 100 0.78 22.36 21.69
N ASN A 101 0.57 23.03 22.82
CA ASN A 101 -0.18 24.30 22.90
C ASN A 101 -1.53 24.25 22.14
N ILE A 102 -2.21 23.09 22.19
CA ILE A 102 -3.53 22.79 21.60
C ILE A 102 -3.56 22.77 20.06
N SER A 103 -2.83 23.68 19.39
CA SER A 103 -2.99 23.95 17.96
C SER A 103 -1.71 23.77 17.14
N PHE A 104 -0.57 23.44 17.75
CA PHE A 104 0.69 23.27 17.04
C PHE A 104 1.09 21.79 16.99
N MET A 105 1.69 21.38 15.88
CA MET A 105 2.24 20.04 15.70
C MET A 105 3.66 20.17 15.17
N ASN A 106 4.63 19.62 15.90
CA ASN A 106 6.00 19.49 15.42
C ASN A 106 6.26 18.04 15.03
N CYS A 107 6.75 17.83 13.83
CA CYS A 107 7.25 16.53 13.39
C CYS A 107 8.76 16.60 13.23
N THR A 108 9.47 15.61 13.75
CA THR A 108 10.91 15.47 13.64
C THR A 108 11.25 14.12 13.05
N TRP A 109 12.41 14.05 12.39
CA TRP A 109 12.95 12.84 11.82
C TRP A 109 14.46 12.95 11.67
N GLN A 110 15.12 11.82 11.48
CA GLN A 110 16.53 11.72 11.14
C GLN A 110 16.67 11.37 9.65
N ALA A 111 17.72 11.88 9.01
CA ALA A 111 18.07 11.46 7.67
C ALA A 111 18.43 9.96 7.65
N GLY A 112 18.07 9.27 6.57
CA GLY A 112 18.40 7.87 6.39
C GLY A 112 19.91 7.65 6.36
N ARG A 113 20.38 6.56 6.97
CA ARG A 113 21.82 6.23 7.02
C ARG A 113 22.46 6.02 5.64
N GLY A 114 21.67 5.64 4.65
CA GLY A 114 22.07 5.49 3.25
C GLY A 114 21.71 6.68 2.36
N ALA A 115 21.26 7.80 2.94
CA ALA A 115 20.92 8.99 2.16
C ALA A 115 22.19 9.74 1.72
N PRO A 116 22.23 10.27 0.49
CA PRO A 116 23.32 11.11 0.05
C PRO A 116 23.29 12.47 0.77
N GLY A 117 24.44 13.16 0.82
CA GLY A 117 24.59 14.41 1.58
C GLY A 117 23.72 15.57 1.07
N ASP A 118 23.22 15.49 -0.16
CA ASP A 118 22.34 16.45 -0.81
C ASP A 118 20.85 16.03 -0.74
N ALA A 119 20.50 14.99 0.02
CA ALA A 119 19.12 14.53 0.17
C ALA A 119 18.21 15.62 0.76
N GLN A 120 17.03 15.79 0.16
CA GLN A 120 15.97 16.66 0.65
C GLN A 120 14.71 15.86 0.95
N TYR A 121 14.09 16.15 2.09
CA TYR A 121 12.90 15.46 2.58
C TYR A 121 11.69 16.40 2.58
N PHE A 122 10.54 15.88 2.18
CA PHE A 122 9.28 16.61 2.13
C PHE A 122 8.23 15.88 2.97
N LEU A 123 7.57 16.63 3.85
CA LEU A 123 6.48 16.11 4.68
C LEU A 123 5.14 16.46 4.02
N TYR A 124 4.32 15.44 3.79
CA TYR A 124 2.94 15.58 3.34
C TYR A 124 2.02 15.02 4.41
N TRP A 125 0.86 15.65 4.59
CA TRP A 125 -0.19 15.16 5.46
C TRP A 125 -1.51 15.18 4.71
N GLN A 126 -2.34 14.17 4.93
CA GLN A 126 -3.69 14.07 4.39
C GLN A 126 -4.62 13.72 5.53
N ASN A 127 -5.77 14.40 5.59
CA ASN A 127 -6.79 14.09 6.58
C ASN A 127 -7.59 12.86 6.15
N SER A 128 -7.76 11.90 7.04
CA SER A 128 -8.68 10.79 6.90
C SER A 128 -10.08 11.26 7.35
N ARG A 129 -10.86 11.82 6.43
CA ARG A 129 -12.24 12.26 6.70
C ARG A 129 -13.25 11.29 6.15
#